data_AF-A0ABD3NVF0-F1
#
_entry.id   AF-A0ABD3NVF0-F1
#
_cell.length_a   1.000
_cell.length_b   1.000
_cell.length_c   1.000
_cell.angle_alpha   90.00
_cell.angle_beta   90.00
_cell.angle_gamma   90.00
#
_symmetry.space_group_name_H-M   'P 1'
#
loop_
_entity.id
_entity.type
_entity.pdbx_description
1 polymer ?
#
loop_
_entity_poly.entity_id
_entity_poly.type
_entity_poly.pdbx_seq_one_letter_code
_entity_poly.pdbx_strand_id
1 'polypeptide(L)'
;MTSDLRSSSEVLYHNATMRKSLTAFATIAIFTAGYVTLFYKKNSFDIIKHKIAITRDGSIAIRNEPKSLVYDDGVPVFPYTPSNYSSHPGIFNYFSPYEQRFPNYKLTYGFQKTMPYNNHIPTNKQICFVHVGKAGGSTIGCSLGFSLHCSEKGQVIPNSFLPVLTTHTFHRGVYDCQDDAAYFLFVVRDPLARIMSAFNYDRPQEGAKLSSKQLFHSKEFYLDCPFWTLEEVAQNGLLNAEGATSKTCQKRAKSAIIGTGQFVPHIFFNYQYYYEFIPHKSNILVIRNEHIVDDYNGIEHLLGGYDDVMNPSLLPENNVHNKNATDLYLSDESKVVLCQALCNEIQFYKKILLAAVNLMEEDFFVSMEELKSSCPIEAMSDDCDEDEPDITEKIRERKFC
;
A
#
# COMPACT_ATOMS: atom_id res chain seq x y z
N MET A 1 31.79 13.00 -54.50
CA MET A 1 32.98 12.73 -53.67
C MET A 1 32.50 12.23 -52.33
N THR A 2 32.52 10.91 -52.19
CA THR A 2 32.16 10.13 -50.99
C THR A 2 33.34 10.14 -50.03
N SER A 3 33.13 10.52 -48.77
CA SER A 3 34.12 10.32 -47.70
C SER A 3 33.48 9.59 -46.53
N ASP A 4 33.84 8.31 -46.43
CA ASP A 4 33.62 7.41 -45.32
C ASP A 4 34.26 7.94 -44.02
N LEU A 5 33.52 7.82 -42.91
CA LEU A 5 34.07 7.87 -41.56
C LEU A 5 33.85 6.50 -40.90
N ARG A 6 34.91 5.68 -40.87
CA ARG A 6 35.03 4.52 -39.99
C ARG A 6 35.66 4.99 -38.67
N SER A 7 34.96 4.74 -37.57
CA SER A 7 35.50 4.85 -36.21
C SER A 7 35.59 3.45 -35.61
N SER A 8 36.82 2.96 -35.43
CA SER A 8 37.17 1.72 -34.75
C SER A 8 37.46 2.00 -33.28
N SER A 9 36.69 1.39 -32.37
CA SER A 9 36.98 1.36 -30.93
C SER A 9 37.75 0.09 -30.58
N GLU A 10 39.03 0.23 -30.23
CA GLU A 10 39.86 -0.81 -29.60
C GLU A 10 39.50 -0.92 -28.12
N VAL A 11 39.24 -2.15 -27.65
CA VAL A 11 39.06 -2.49 -26.23
C VAL A 11 40.36 -3.08 -25.71
N LEU A 12 41.04 -2.34 -24.84
CA LEU A 12 42.24 -2.77 -24.11
C LEU A 12 41.84 -3.65 -22.91
N TYR A 13 42.23 -4.92 -22.94
CA TYR A 13 42.17 -5.82 -21.78
C TYR A 13 43.47 -5.71 -20.97
N HIS A 14 43.38 -5.19 -19.74
CA HIS A 14 44.46 -5.29 -18.75
C HIS A 14 44.28 -6.55 -17.89
N ASN A 15 45.20 -7.51 -18.04
CA ASN A 15 45.33 -8.65 -17.13
C ASN A 15 46.10 -8.24 -15.87
N ALA A 16 45.45 -8.28 -14.70
CA ALA A 16 46.11 -8.18 -13.40
C ALA A 16 46.34 -9.59 -12.81
N THR A 17 47.59 -9.92 -12.53
CA THR A 17 48.03 -11.20 -11.96
C THR A 17 47.94 -11.14 -10.43
N MET A 18 47.00 -11.86 -9.81
CA MET A 18 46.97 -12.04 -8.34
C MET A 18 47.73 -13.31 -7.94
N ARG A 19 48.70 -13.15 -7.02
CA ARG A 19 49.48 -14.24 -6.43
C ARG A 19 48.68 -14.99 -5.35
N LYS A 20 48.91 -16.31 -5.33
CA LYS A 20 48.29 -17.36 -4.52
C LYS A 20 48.42 -17.14 -3.01
N SER A 21 47.31 -17.31 -2.29
CA SER A 21 47.18 -18.17 -1.11
C SER A 21 45.73 -18.13 -0.61
N LEU A 22 44.91 -19.15 -0.89
CA LEU A 22 43.78 -19.52 -0.04
C LEU A 22 43.22 -20.90 -0.44
N THR A 23 42.80 -21.65 0.56
CA THR A 23 41.98 -22.86 0.51
C THR A 23 40.80 -22.71 -0.46
N ALA A 24 40.58 -23.74 -1.30
CA ALA A 24 39.61 -23.70 -2.38
C ALA A 24 38.16 -23.62 -1.87
N PHE A 25 37.56 -22.43 -1.96
CA PHE A 25 36.11 -22.26 -1.97
C PHE A 25 35.65 -22.22 -3.43
N ALA A 26 34.69 -23.06 -3.80
CA ALA A 26 34.02 -22.94 -5.09
C ALA A 26 33.01 -21.78 -5.00
N THR A 27 33.41 -20.61 -5.49
CA THR A 27 32.52 -19.47 -5.67
C THR A 27 31.95 -19.51 -7.07
N ILE A 28 30.63 -19.64 -7.21
CA ILE A 28 29.93 -19.44 -8.48
C ILE A 28 29.37 -18.02 -8.44
N ALA A 29 29.79 -17.20 -9.40
CA ALA A 29 29.23 -15.87 -9.64
C ALA A 29 28.40 -15.94 -10.93
N ILE A 30 27.11 -15.63 -10.83
CA ILE A 30 26.23 -15.48 -11.99
C ILE A 30 26.01 -13.98 -12.21
N PHE A 31 26.31 -13.52 -13.43
CA PHE A 31 26.11 -12.13 -13.84
C PHE A 31 24.85 -12.03 -14.70
N THR A 32 23.86 -11.30 -14.20
CA THR A 32 22.64 -10.96 -14.94
C THR A 32 22.36 -9.47 -14.72
N ALA A 33 22.29 -8.70 -15.80
CA ALA A 33 21.80 -7.31 -15.88
C ALA A 33 21.87 -6.49 -14.57
N GLY A 34 23.08 -6.18 -14.09
CA GLY A 34 23.31 -5.29 -12.94
C GLY A 34 23.55 -5.94 -11.58
N TYR A 35 23.46 -7.28 -11.47
CA TYR A 35 23.63 -7.98 -10.19
C TYR A 35 24.70 -9.07 -10.25
N VAL A 36 25.40 -9.26 -9.12
CA VAL A 36 26.28 -10.40 -8.88
C VAL A 36 25.66 -11.26 -7.79
N THR A 37 25.20 -12.45 -8.16
CA THR A 37 24.77 -13.43 -7.16
C THR A 37 25.98 -14.28 -6.77
N LEU A 38 26.40 -14.19 -5.51
CA LEU A 38 27.47 -15.03 -4.97
C LEU A 38 26.87 -16.23 -4.25
N PHE A 39 27.25 -17.42 -4.70
CA PHE A 39 26.99 -18.66 -3.98
C PHE A 39 28.26 -19.08 -3.26
N TYR A 40 28.19 -19.23 -1.93
CA TYR A 40 29.23 -19.94 -1.17
C TYR A 40 28.59 -21.03 -0.32
N LYS A 41 29.21 -22.22 -0.35
CA LYS A 41 28.79 -23.37 0.44
C LYS A 41 29.52 -23.34 1.78
N LYS A 42 28.80 -23.12 2.88
CA LYS A 42 29.35 -23.19 4.24
C LYS A 42 28.82 -24.45 4.92
N ASN A 43 29.62 -25.51 4.92
CA ASN A 43 29.26 -26.84 5.43
C ASN A 43 27.99 -27.43 4.80
N SER A 44 27.71 -28.70 5.10
CA SER A 44 26.97 -29.61 4.21
C SER A 44 25.50 -29.30 3.92
N PHE A 45 24.89 -28.23 4.46
CA PHE A 45 23.44 -27.99 4.27
C PHE A 45 22.97 -26.55 4.04
N ASP A 46 23.83 -25.51 4.04
CA ASP A 46 23.36 -24.13 3.82
C ASP A 46 23.94 -23.48 2.55
N ILE A 47 23.05 -23.13 1.61
CA ILE A 47 23.32 -22.17 0.53
C ILE A 47 22.87 -20.80 1.05
N ILE A 48 23.82 -19.97 1.47
CA ILE A 48 23.51 -18.59 1.83
C ILE A 48 23.50 -17.78 0.53
N LYS A 49 22.33 -17.21 0.20
CA LYS A 49 22.18 -16.26 -0.89
C LYS A 49 22.44 -14.86 -0.34
N HIS A 50 23.46 -14.19 -0.85
CA HIS A 50 23.58 -12.75 -0.71
C HIS A 50 23.29 -12.12 -2.06
N LYS A 51 22.30 -11.22 -2.11
CA LYS A 51 22.13 -10.33 -3.25
C LYS A 51 23.02 -9.11 -3.02
N ILE A 52 23.96 -8.93 -3.92
CA ILE A 52 24.86 -7.77 -3.92
C ILE A 52 24.38 -6.82 -5.01
N ALA A 53 23.95 -5.62 -4.60
CA ALA A 53 23.66 -4.54 -5.52
C ALA A 53 24.93 -3.69 -5.69
N ILE A 54 25.30 -3.44 -6.95
CA ILE A 54 26.37 -2.50 -7.30
C ILE A 54 25.68 -1.20 -7.72
N THR A 55 25.87 -0.14 -6.94
CA THR A 55 25.28 1.17 -7.22
C THR A 55 25.97 1.82 -8.43
N ARG A 56 25.35 2.85 -9.03
CA ARG A 56 25.86 3.53 -10.23
C ARG A 56 27.25 4.16 -10.05
N ASP A 57 27.66 4.48 -8.82
CA ASP A 57 28.99 4.99 -8.46
C ASP A 57 30.01 3.88 -8.16
N GLY A 58 29.64 2.61 -8.32
CA GLY A 58 30.50 1.44 -8.08
C GLY A 58 30.58 1.01 -6.61
N SER A 59 29.79 1.60 -5.71
CA SER A 59 29.71 1.14 -4.33
C SER A 59 28.94 -0.19 -4.23
N ILE A 60 29.27 -0.99 -3.21
CA ILE A 60 28.67 -2.30 -2.97
C ILE A 60 27.69 -2.17 -1.80
N ALA A 61 26.39 -2.29 -2.09
CA ALA A 61 25.37 -2.42 -1.06
C ALA A 61 25.08 -3.91 -0.82
N ILE A 62 25.43 -4.39 0.38
CA ILE A 62 25.06 -5.73 0.84
C ILE A 62 23.78 -5.58 1.66
N ARG A 63 22.63 -5.88 1.06
CA ARG A 63 21.39 -6.03 1.83
C ARG A 63 21.36 -7.49 2.29
N ASN A 64 21.56 -7.71 3.59
CA ASN A 64 21.26 -9.02 4.16
C ASN A 64 19.79 -9.32 3.84
N GLU A 65 19.49 -10.50 3.32
CA GLU A 65 18.10 -10.96 3.29
C GLU A 65 17.53 -10.76 4.71
N PRO A 66 16.28 -10.26 4.83
CA PRO A 66 15.66 -10.17 6.14
C PRO A 66 15.83 -11.55 6.76
N LYS A 67 16.54 -11.61 7.89
CA LYS A 67 16.65 -12.87 8.62
C LYS A 67 15.21 -13.34 8.74
N SER A 68 14.91 -14.49 8.13
CA SER A 68 13.75 -15.28 8.53
C SER A 68 13.68 -15.12 10.04
N LEU A 69 12.54 -14.65 10.55
CA LEU A 69 12.28 -14.63 11.98
C LEU A 69 12.24 -16.11 12.40
N VAL A 70 13.40 -16.74 12.44
CA VAL A 70 13.66 -17.97 13.14
C VAL A 70 13.48 -17.54 14.58
N TYR A 71 12.26 -17.71 15.06
CA TYR A 71 11.90 -17.52 16.44
C TYR A 71 12.88 -18.37 17.27
N ASP A 72 13.80 -17.70 17.96
CA ASP A 72 14.86 -18.31 18.75
C ASP A 72 14.24 -19.20 19.85
N ASP A 73 14.48 -20.51 19.74
CA ASP A 73 14.51 -21.59 20.73
C ASP A 73 13.69 -21.46 22.04
N GLY A 74 12.43 -21.04 21.98
CA GLY A 74 11.57 -21.07 23.18
C GLY A 74 10.13 -20.61 23.06
N VAL A 75 9.65 -20.23 21.86
CA VAL A 75 8.24 -19.91 21.68
C VAL A 75 7.46 -21.23 21.71
N PRO A 76 6.37 -21.35 22.49
CA PRO A 76 5.48 -22.50 22.35
C PRO A 76 5.14 -22.58 20.87
N VAL A 77 5.37 -23.75 20.25
CA VAL A 77 4.61 -24.12 19.06
C VAL A 77 3.18 -24.02 19.52
N PHE A 78 2.56 -22.86 19.27
CA PHE A 78 1.18 -22.65 19.61
C PHE A 78 0.47 -23.78 18.84
N PRO A 79 -0.25 -24.70 19.52
CA PRO A 79 -1.04 -25.71 18.84
C PRO A 79 -2.28 -25.05 18.23
N TYR A 80 -2.11 -23.85 17.65
CA TYR A 80 -3.07 -23.16 16.83
C TYR A 80 -3.02 -23.80 15.44
N THR A 81 -3.39 -25.07 15.39
CA THR A 81 -3.94 -25.63 14.17
C THR A 81 -5.36 -25.06 14.04
N PRO A 82 -5.67 -24.35 12.96
CA PRO A 82 -7.01 -23.81 12.70
C PRO A 82 -8.13 -24.86 12.79
N SER A 83 -7.78 -26.15 12.70
CA SER A 83 -8.68 -27.30 12.90
C SER A 83 -9.34 -27.36 14.29
N ASN A 84 -8.84 -26.66 15.31
CA ASN A 84 -9.45 -26.61 16.65
C ASN A 84 -10.48 -25.46 16.82
N TYR A 85 -10.93 -24.83 15.73
CA TYR A 85 -12.12 -23.96 15.72
C TYR A 85 -13.41 -24.79 15.90
N SER A 86 -13.52 -25.57 16.97
CA SER A 86 -14.72 -26.31 17.32
C SER A 86 -15.75 -25.34 17.93
N SER A 87 -16.64 -24.83 17.08
CA SER A 87 -18.09 -24.54 17.31
C SER A 87 -18.59 -23.95 18.63
N HIS A 88 -17.76 -23.49 19.55
CA HIS A 88 -18.19 -22.81 20.76
C HIS A 88 -18.32 -21.32 20.45
N PRO A 89 -19.54 -20.75 20.44
CA PRO A 89 -19.74 -19.31 20.37
C PRO A 89 -19.38 -18.70 21.72
N GLY A 90 -18.12 -18.84 22.13
CA GLY A 90 -17.55 -18.03 23.19
C GLY A 90 -17.65 -16.58 22.75
N ILE A 91 -18.24 -15.74 23.60
CA ILE A 91 -18.27 -14.30 23.36
C ILE A 91 -16.82 -13.83 23.35
N PHE A 92 -16.28 -13.57 22.15
CA PHE A 92 -14.93 -13.04 22.00
C PHE A 92 -14.95 -11.59 22.49
N ASN A 93 -14.28 -11.33 23.62
CA ASN A 93 -14.10 -9.98 24.13
C ASN A 93 -13.07 -9.26 23.25
N TYR A 94 -13.57 -8.52 22.26
CA TYR A 94 -12.80 -7.63 21.42
C TYR A 94 -12.26 -6.46 22.25
N PHE A 95 -10.95 -6.39 22.42
CA PHE A 95 -10.30 -5.28 23.14
C PHE A 95 -9.94 -4.20 22.12
N SER A 96 -10.77 -3.16 22.01
CA SER A 96 -10.57 -2.06 21.06
C SER A 96 -9.70 -0.95 21.67
N PRO A 97 -8.48 -0.69 21.15
CA PRO A 97 -7.71 0.50 21.51
C PRO A 97 -8.48 1.81 21.28
N TYR A 98 -9.33 1.85 20.25
CA TYR A 98 -10.20 2.98 19.95
C TYR A 98 -11.21 3.22 21.07
N GLU A 99 -11.96 2.20 21.50
CA GLU A 99 -12.96 2.36 22.58
C GLU A 99 -12.31 2.65 23.94
N GLN A 100 -11.06 2.25 24.15
CA GLN A 100 -10.31 2.65 25.36
C GLN A 100 -9.93 4.11 25.36
N ARG A 101 -9.44 4.62 24.21
CA ARG A 101 -9.13 6.04 24.04
C ARG A 101 -10.40 6.90 24.08
N PHE A 102 -11.51 6.36 23.59
CA PHE A 102 -12.78 7.04 23.47
C PHE A 102 -13.92 6.24 24.14
N PRO A 103 -13.99 6.20 25.50
CA PRO A 103 -14.94 5.34 26.23
C PRO A 103 -16.43 5.56 25.88
N ASN A 104 -16.77 6.75 25.38
CA ASN A 104 -18.13 7.12 25.00
C ASN A 104 -18.50 6.73 23.55
N TYR A 105 -17.53 6.21 22.79
CA TYR A 105 -17.70 5.84 21.40
C TYR A 105 -17.54 4.33 21.25
N LYS A 106 -18.37 3.75 20.39
CA LYS A 106 -18.28 2.35 20.03
C LYS A 106 -17.70 2.20 18.64
N LEU A 107 -16.82 1.23 18.47
CA LEU A 107 -16.26 0.90 17.18
C LEU A 107 -17.40 0.41 16.29
N THR A 108 -17.61 1.04 15.14
CA THR A 108 -18.70 0.64 14.26
C THR A 108 -18.44 -0.74 13.69
N TYR A 109 -19.50 -1.53 13.49
CA TYR A 109 -19.43 -2.93 13.03
C TYR A 109 -18.45 -3.17 11.86
N GLY A 110 -18.41 -2.26 10.87
CA GLY A 110 -17.51 -2.41 9.72
C GLY A 110 -16.02 -2.46 10.06
N PHE A 111 -15.59 -1.90 11.20
CA PHE A 111 -14.20 -1.93 11.67
C PHE A 111 -13.93 -3.08 12.64
N GLN A 112 -14.96 -3.79 13.08
CA GLN A 112 -14.80 -4.92 13.96
C GLN A 112 -14.32 -6.14 13.17
N LYS A 113 -13.44 -6.90 13.81
CA LYS A 113 -13.02 -8.20 13.33
C LYS A 113 -14.09 -9.24 13.71
N THR A 114 -14.72 -9.84 12.72
CA THR A 114 -15.74 -10.90 12.92
C THR A 114 -15.14 -12.27 13.04
N MET A 115 -13.98 -12.50 12.40
CA MET A 115 -13.24 -13.73 12.65
C MET A 115 -12.73 -13.70 14.08
N PRO A 116 -13.00 -14.74 14.88
CA PRO A 116 -12.42 -14.80 16.20
C PRO A 116 -10.89 -14.77 16.15
N TYR A 117 -10.28 -14.24 17.19
CA TYR A 117 -8.85 -14.32 17.37
C TYR A 117 -8.52 -14.43 18.84
N ASN A 118 -7.31 -14.87 19.14
CA ASN A 118 -6.84 -14.95 20.51
C ASN A 118 -6.54 -13.53 21.02
N ASN A 119 -7.34 -13.03 21.96
CA ASN A 119 -7.11 -11.74 22.60
C ASN A 119 -5.84 -11.69 23.47
N HIS A 120 -5.15 -12.83 23.64
CA HIS A 120 -3.84 -12.95 24.27
C HIS A 120 -2.67 -12.88 23.29
N ILE A 121 -2.87 -12.59 21.99
CA ILE A 121 -1.76 -12.30 21.08
C ILE A 121 -1.03 -11.06 21.63
N PRO A 122 0.25 -11.16 22.02
CA PRO A 122 1.02 -10.02 22.50
C PRO A 122 1.11 -8.91 21.46
N THR A 123 1.12 -7.63 21.86
CA THR A 123 1.15 -6.47 20.94
C THR A 123 2.30 -6.53 19.95
N ASN A 124 3.48 -6.98 20.40
CA ASN A 124 4.66 -7.21 19.56
C ASN A 124 4.56 -8.39 18.58
N LYS A 125 3.39 -9.02 18.47
CA LYS A 125 3.02 -9.99 17.43
C LYS A 125 1.77 -9.60 16.64
N GLN A 126 1.07 -8.53 17.06
CA GLN A 126 -0.14 -8.08 16.40
C GLN A 126 0.18 -7.28 15.13
N ILE A 127 -0.69 -7.40 14.14
CA ILE A 127 -0.66 -6.60 12.92
C ILE A 127 -1.85 -5.64 12.94
N CYS A 128 -1.59 -4.37 12.70
CA CYS A 128 -2.60 -3.35 12.48
C CYS A 128 -2.89 -3.22 10.98
N PHE A 129 -4.12 -3.47 10.55
CA PHE A 129 -4.52 -3.31 9.15
C PHE A 129 -4.84 -1.85 8.80
N VAL A 130 -3.99 -1.22 8.01
CA VAL A 130 -4.15 0.14 7.52
C VAL A 130 -4.92 0.13 6.19
N HIS A 131 -6.22 0.39 6.28
CA HIS A 131 -7.11 0.43 5.13
C HIS A 131 -7.12 1.82 4.51
N VAL A 132 -6.31 2.05 3.48
CA VAL A 132 -6.39 3.26 2.66
C VAL A 132 -7.59 3.18 1.71
N GLY A 133 -8.38 4.25 1.66
CA GLY A 133 -9.61 4.30 0.87
C GLY A 133 -9.38 3.91 -0.60
N LYS A 134 -10.17 2.95 -1.09
CA LYS A 134 -10.17 2.48 -2.49
C LYS A 134 -8.83 1.92 -3.01
N ALA A 135 -7.93 1.58 -2.11
CA ALA A 135 -6.71 0.86 -2.45
C ALA A 135 -6.89 -0.67 -2.52
N GLY A 136 -8.12 -1.19 -2.35
CA GLY A 136 -8.38 -2.64 -2.28
C GLY A 136 -8.57 -3.16 -0.85
N GLY A 137 -8.59 -2.26 0.14
CA GLY A 137 -8.65 -2.66 1.55
C GLY A 137 -9.95 -3.37 1.99
N SER A 138 -11.08 -3.19 1.31
CA SER A 138 -12.26 -4.05 1.56
C SER A 138 -12.01 -5.50 1.14
N THR A 139 -11.38 -5.73 -0.02
CA THR A 139 -11.04 -7.08 -0.51
C THR A 139 -10.14 -7.79 0.50
N ILE A 140 -9.04 -7.14 0.90
CA ILE A 140 -8.09 -7.68 1.87
C ILE A 140 -8.73 -7.79 3.26
N GLY A 141 -9.43 -6.75 3.72
CA GLY A 141 -10.12 -6.75 5.00
C GLY A 141 -11.08 -7.92 5.18
N CYS A 142 -11.80 -8.31 4.13
CA CYS A 142 -12.63 -9.52 4.14
C CYS A 142 -11.81 -10.80 4.31
N SER A 143 -10.72 -10.94 3.55
CA SER A 143 -9.81 -12.09 3.69
C SER A 143 -9.18 -12.19 5.08
N LEU A 144 -8.97 -11.04 5.75
CA LEU A 144 -8.46 -10.94 7.12
C LEU A 144 -9.53 -11.12 8.21
N GLY A 145 -10.81 -11.23 7.83
CA GLY A 145 -11.92 -11.45 8.75
C GLY A 145 -12.51 -10.19 9.39
N PHE A 146 -12.37 -9.02 8.76
CA PHE A 146 -13.08 -7.79 9.15
C PHE A 146 -14.41 -7.66 8.39
N SER A 147 -15.37 -6.91 8.94
CA SER A 147 -16.67 -6.65 8.30
C SER A 147 -16.68 -5.48 7.31
N LEU A 148 -15.60 -5.27 6.56
CA LEU A 148 -15.40 -4.11 5.67
C LEU A 148 -16.14 -4.25 4.33
N HIS A 149 -17.49 -4.24 4.38
CA HIS A 149 -18.39 -4.45 3.25
C HIS A 149 -18.32 -5.87 2.64
N CYS A 150 -18.00 -6.85 3.47
CA CYS A 150 -17.98 -8.24 3.05
C CYS A 150 -19.40 -8.76 2.87
N SER A 151 -19.65 -9.44 1.74
CA SER A 151 -20.83 -10.29 1.65
C SER A 151 -20.68 -11.45 2.65
N GLU A 152 -21.78 -12.11 3.02
CA GLU A 152 -21.74 -13.32 3.87
C GLU A 152 -20.86 -14.44 3.30
N LYS A 153 -20.52 -14.35 2.01
CA LYS A 153 -19.62 -15.26 1.30
C LYS A 153 -18.15 -14.84 1.33
N GLY A 154 -17.80 -13.74 2.00
CA GLY A 154 -16.41 -13.32 2.16
C GLY A 154 -15.61 -14.43 2.83
N GLN A 155 -14.81 -15.15 2.04
CA GLN A 155 -14.04 -16.27 2.55
C GLN A 155 -12.79 -15.73 3.24
N VAL A 156 -12.79 -15.79 4.56
CA VAL A 156 -11.55 -15.83 5.33
C VAL A 156 -10.70 -16.95 4.75
N ILE A 157 -9.43 -16.66 4.47
CA ILE A 157 -8.54 -17.66 3.90
C ILE A 157 -8.20 -18.67 5.00
N PRO A 158 -8.61 -19.94 4.87
CA PRO A 158 -8.38 -20.93 5.91
C PRO A 158 -6.88 -21.21 6.06
N ASN A 159 -6.45 -21.43 7.30
CA ASN A 159 -5.06 -21.75 7.64
C ASN A 159 -4.00 -20.69 7.29
N SER A 160 -4.43 -19.44 7.18
CA SER A 160 -3.59 -18.25 6.96
C SER A 160 -3.22 -17.64 8.33
N PHE A 161 -1.94 -17.31 8.56
CA PHE A 161 -1.53 -16.62 9.80
C PHE A 161 -1.88 -15.14 9.79
N LEU A 162 -1.88 -14.51 8.62
CA LEU A 162 -2.12 -13.08 8.46
C LEU A 162 -3.50 -12.66 9.01
N PRO A 163 -4.63 -13.36 8.74
CA PRO A 163 -5.90 -13.10 9.38
C PRO A 163 -5.83 -13.28 10.90
N VAL A 164 -5.11 -14.28 11.41
CA VAL A 164 -5.02 -14.55 12.86
C VAL A 164 -4.29 -13.42 13.59
N LEU A 165 -3.15 -13.00 13.05
CA LEU A 165 -2.27 -11.99 13.64
C LEU A 165 -2.75 -10.55 13.41
N THR A 166 -3.57 -10.31 12.39
CA THR A 166 -4.14 -8.98 12.13
C THR A 166 -5.35 -8.72 13.01
N THR A 167 -5.16 -8.12 14.19
CA THR A 167 -6.20 -8.00 15.22
C THR A 167 -7.01 -6.72 15.14
N HIS A 168 -6.46 -5.67 14.51
CA HIS A 168 -6.99 -4.31 14.55
C HIS A 168 -7.00 -3.66 13.17
N THR A 169 -7.74 -2.56 13.02
CA THR A 169 -7.79 -1.79 11.76
C THR A 169 -7.67 -0.28 11.98
N PHE A 170 -7.15 0.41 10.98
CA PHE A 170 -7.12 1.86 10.87
C PHE A 170 -7.77 2.30 9.56
N HIS A 171 -8.88 3.04 9.64
CA HIS A 171 -9.58 3.55 8.46
C HIS A 171 -10.34 4.84 8.74
N ARG A 172 -10.22 5.85 7.87
CA ARG A 172 -11.02 7.09 7.87
C ARG A 172 -11.12 7.78 9.24
N GLY A 173 -9.99 7.90 9.92
CA GLY A 173 -9.92 8.52 11.25
C GLY A 173 -10.27 7.60 12.42
N VAL A 174 -10.78 6.39 12.16
CA VAL A 174 -10.97 5.37 13.19
C VAL A 174 -9.67 4.59 13.32
N TYR A 175 -8.79 5.05 14.21
CA TYR A 175 -7.55 4.35 14.56
C TYR A 175 -7.84 3.38 15.69
N ASP A 176 -7.95 2.08 15.40
CA ASP A 176 -8.17 1.04 16.42
C ASP A 176 -6.93 0.18 16.67
N CYS A 177 -5.74 0.73 16.42
CA CYS A 177 -4.50 0.00 16.57
C CYS A 177 -3.76 0.35 17.86
N GLN A 178 -2.87 -0.55 18.25
CA GLN A 178 -1.85 -0.31 19.27
C GLN A 178 -0.63 0.34 18.62
N ASP A 179 -0.06 1.35 19.28
CA ASP A 179 1.14 2.04 18.78
C ASP A 179 2.38 1.12 18.78
N ASP A 180 2.38 0.07 19.60
CA ASP A 180 3.45 -0.93 19.70
C ASP A 180 3.14 -2.23 18.93
N ALA A 181 2.21 -2.18 17.98
CA ALA A 181 1.95 -3.31 17.08
C ALA A 181 3.23 -3.72 16.33
N ALA A 182 3.40 -5.02 16.12
CA ALA A 182 4.57 -5.56 15.42
C ALA A 182 4.73 -4.99 14.00
N TYR A 183 3.60 -4.88 13.30
CA TYR A 183 3.52 -4.39 11.93
C TYR A 183 2.26 -3.55 11.67
N PHE A 184 2.39 -2.64 10.72
CA PHE A 184 1.27 -1.93 10.09
C PHE A 184 1.15 -2.41 8.65
N LEU A 185 0.08 -3.15 8.35
CA LEU A 185 -0.20 -3.69 7.03
C LEU A 185 -0.96 -2.68 6.18
N PHE A 186 -0.27 -2.06 5.24
CA PHE A 186 -0.87 -1.18 4.25
C PHE A 186 -1.36 -1.98 3.05
N VAL A 187 -2.52 -1.60 2.54
CA VAL A 187 -2.94 -1.97 1.20
C VAL A 187 -2.85 -0.72 0.32
N VAL A 188 -2.05 -0.82 -0.73
CA VAL A 188 -1.73 0.30 -1.63
C VAL A 188 -2.16 -0.04 -3.05
N ARG A 189 -2.28 0.99 -3.87
CA ARG A 189 -2.73 0.97 -5.26
C ARG A 189 -2.11 2.17 -5.98
N ASP A 190 -1.90 2.06 -7.29
CA ASP A 190 -1.55 3.19 -8.16
C ASP A 190 -2.37 4.45 -7.77
N PRO A 191 -1.72 5.58 -7.41
CA PRO A 191 -2.43 6.76 -6.90
C PRO A 191 -3.48 7.34 -7.85
N LEU A 192 -3.26 7.30 -9.17
CA LEU A 192 -4.22 7.80 -10.15
C LEU A 192 -5.45 6.87 -10.23
N ALA A 193 -5.23 5.56 -10.31
CA ALA A 193 -6.28 4.56 -10.29
C ALA A 193 -7.06 4.57 -8.97
N ARG A 194 -6.39 4.82 -7.85
CA ARG A 194 -7.01 4.97 -6.53
C ARG A 194 -7.92 6.18 -6.49
N ILE A 195 -7.46 7.37 -6.91
CA ILE A 195 -8.30 8.57 -6.85
C ILE A 195 -9.51 8.47 -7.78
N MET A 196 -9.36 7.87 -8.96
CA MET A 196 -10.46 7.60 -9.86
C MET A 196 -11.50 6.68 -9.21
N SER A 197 -11.03 5.64 -8.52
CA SER A 197 -11.92 4.75 -7.77
C SER A 197 -12.59 5.44 -6.58
N ALA A 198 -11.90 6.33 -5.87
CA ALA A 198 -12.41 7.13 -4.76
C ALA A 198 -13.48 8.12 -5.19
N PHE A 199 -13.18 8.92 -6.21
CA PHE A 199 -14.09 9.89 -6.78
C PHE A 199 -15.41 9.24 -7.20
N ASN A 200 -15.34 8.14 -7.95
CA ASN A 200 -16.54 7.45 -8.45
C ASN A 200 -17.34 6.76 -7.33
N TYR A 201 -16.66 6.25 -6.30
CA TYR A 201 -17.33 5.58 -5.18
C TYR A 201 -18.07 6.56 -4.26
N ASP A 202 -17.50 7.73 -4.02
CA ASP A 202 -18.08 8.76 -3.15
C ASP A 202 -19.09 9.67 -3.88
N ARG A 203 -19.16 9.59 -5.22
CA ARG A 203 -20.11 10.34 -6.02
C ARG A 203 -21.56 9.95 -5.66
N PRO A 204 -22.43 10.92 -5.34
CA PRO A 204 -23.86 10.67 -5.18
C PRO A 204 -24.46 9.96 -6.39
N GLN A 205 -25.36 9.01 -6.16
CA GLN A 205 -26.17 8.47 -7.26
C GLN A 205 -27.12 9.55 -7.79
N GLU A 206 -27.22 9.64 -9.11
CA GLU A 206 -28.11 10.59 -9.76
C GLU A 206 -29.57 10.36 -9.31
N GLY A 207 -30.26 11.43 -8.90
CA GLY A 207 -31.63 11.36 -8.39
C GLY A 207 -31.81 10.73 -7.00
N ALA A 208 -30.74 10.24 -6.35
CA ALA A 208 -30.85 9.72 -5.00
C ALA A 208 -31.11 10.85 -3.99
N LYS A 209 -32.06 10.62 -3.07
CA LYS A 209 -32.26 11.51 -1.93
C LYS A 209 -31.05 11.39 -1.00
N LEU A 210 -30.16 12.37 -1.05
CA LEU A 210 -28.99 12.42 -0.16
C LEU A 210 -29.46 12.57 1.29
N SER A 211 -28.92 11.72 2.17
CA SER A 211 -29.05 11.95 3.62
C SER A 211 -28.41 13.29 4.00
N SER A 212 -28.84 13.91 5.11
CA SER A 212 -28.24 15.17 5.59
C SER A 212 -26.72 15.10 5.74
N LYS A 213 -26.20 13.94 6.17
CA LYS A 213 -24.76 13.69 6.31
C LYS A 213 -24.04 13.58 4.97
N GLN A 214 -24.62 12.92 3.98
CA GLN A 214 -24.06 12.85 2.62
C GLN A 214 -24.13 14.21 1.93
N LEU A 215 -25.22 14.95 2.15
CA LEU A 215 -25.38 16.30 1.63
C LEU A 215 -24.27 17.22 2.14
N PHE A 216 -23.88 17.11 3.41
CA PHE A 216 -22.85 17.97 3.99
C PHE A 216 -21.48 17.82 3.29
N HIS A 217 -21.03 16.60 3.01
CA HIS A 217 -19.72 16.38 2.38
C HIS A 217 -19.75 16.53 0.86
N SER A 218 -20.77 15.97 0.20
CA SER A 218 -20.79 15.84 -1.25
C SER A 218 -21.38 17.06 -1.96
N LYS A 219 -22.22 17.87 -1.31
CA LYS A 219 -22.90 19.00 -1.98
C LYS A 219 -21.90 20.00 -2.53
N GLU A 220 -20.94 20.43 -1.71
CA GLU A 220 -20.01 21.49 -2.09
C GLU A 220 -19.16 21.14 -3.31
N PHE A 221 -18.92 19.85 -3.54
CA PHE A 221 -18.03 19.37 -4.57
C PHE A 221 -18.78 18.91 -5.82
N TYR A 222 -19.80 18.07 -5.65
CA TYR A 222 -20.55 17.48 -6.75
C TYR A 222 -21.72 18.34 -7.23
N LEU A 223 -22.35 19.14 -6.35
CA LEU A 223 -23.56 19.91 -6.70
C LEU A 223 -23.25 21.39 -6.93
N ASP A 224 -22.43 22.01 -6.09
CA ASP A 224 -22.08 23.44 -6.23
C ASP A 224 -21.02 23.68 -7.32
N CYS A 225 -20.12 22.71 -7.55
CA CYS A 225 -19.01 22.80 -8.51
C CYS A 225 -19.13 21.89 -9.73
N PRO A 226 -20.37 21.55 -10.10
CA PRO A 226 -20.83 20.34 -10.81
C PRO A 226 -19.74 19.42 -11.39
N PHE A 227 -18.85 18.88 -10.55
CA PHE A 227 -17.85 17.90 -10.98
C PHE A 227 -18.48 16.51 -10.92
N TRP A 228 -18.97 16.01 -12.04
CA TRP A 228 -19.61 14.69 -12.09
C TRP A 228 -18.63 13.59 -12.48
N THR A 229 -17.55 13.93 -13.17
CA THR A 229 -16.48 13.01 -13.56
C THR A 229 -15.13 13.53 -13.08
N LEU A 230 -14.15 12.63 -12.92
CA LEU A 230 -12.79 13.04 -12.59
C LEU A 230 -12.15 13.82 -13.75
N GLU A 231 -12.57 13.56 -14.99
CA GLU A 231 -12.20 14.36 -16.16
C GLU A 231 -12.62 15.84 -15.99
N GLU A 232 -13.84 16.11 -15.53
CA GLU A 232 -14.29 17.49 -15.27
C GLU A 232 -13.53 18.14 -14.12
N VAL A 233 -13.15 17.39 -13.08
CA VAL A 233 -12.27 17.93 -12.03
C VAL A 233 -10.94 18.38 -12.64
N ALA A 234 -10.36 17.56 -13.50
CA ALA A 234 -9.09 17.88 -14.15
C ALA A 234 -9.22 19.06 -15.13
N GLN A 235 -10.15 19.00 -16.07
CA GLN A 235 -10.33 19.98 -17.14
C GLN A 235 -10.89 21.33 -16.66
N ASN A 236 -11.84 21.31 -15.73
CA ASN A 236 -12.55 22.51 -15.32
C ASN A 236 -12.05 23.03 -13.96
N GLY A 237 -11.58 22.13 -13.09
CA GLY A 237 -11.15 22.45 -11.73
C GLY A 237 -9.66 22.71 -11.58
N LEU A 238 -8.80 21.95 -12.28
CA LEU A 238 -7.34 22.03 -12.13
C LEU A 238 -6.67 22.75 -13.30
N LEU A 239 -7.07 22.44 -14.53
CA LEU A 239 -6.68 23.20 -15.70
C LEU A 239 -7.36 24.57 -15.61
N ASN A 240 -6.56 25.62 -15.47
CA ASN A 240 -7.02 27.00 -15.40
C ASN A 240 -7.52 27.50 -16.77
N ALA A 241 -8.50 26.81 -17.37
CA ALA A 241 -9.18 27.30 -18.56
C ALA A 241 -9.98 28.56 -18.17
N GLU A 242 -9.52 29.71 -18.65
CA GLU A 242 -10.07 31.02 -18.30
C GLU A 242 -11.60 31.04 -18.54
N GLY A 243 -12.37 31.17 -17.45
CA GLY A 243 -13.79 31.54 -17.49
C GLY A 243 -14.82 30.42 -17.40
N ALA A 244 -14.45 29.14 -17.43
CA ALA A 244 -15.43 28.05 -17.36
C ALA A 244 -15.93 27.74 -15.93
N THR A 245 -15.06 27.91 -14.92
CA THR A 245 -15.33 27.49 -13.53
C THR A 245 -14.97 28.59 -12.53
N SER A 246 -15.76 28.69 -11.44
CA SER A 246 -15.50 29.69 -10.40
C SER A 246 -14.19 29.40 -9.66
N LYS A 247 -13.51 30.45 -9.18
CA LYS A 247 -12.29 30.31 -8.34
C LYS A 247 -12.52 29.45 -7.09
N THR A 248 -13.72 29.52 -6.51
CA THR A 248 -14.11 28.68 -5.37
C THR A 248 -14.07 27.20 -5.75
N CYS A 249 -14.58 26.85 -6.93
CA CYS A 249 -14.59 25.47 -7.40
C CYS A 249 -13.22 24.95 -7.81
N GLN A 250 -12.37 25.80 -8.40
CA GLN A 250 -10.96 25.46 -8.62
C GLN A 250 -10.23 25.18 -7.30
N LYS A 251 -10.44 26.03 -6.28
CA LYS A 251 -9.88 25.80 -4.94
C LYS A 251 -10.38 24.50 -4.32
N ARG A 252 -11.68 24.19 -4.45
CA ARG A 252 -12.29 22.94 -3.97
C ARG A 252 -11.73 21.72 -4.71
N ALA A 253 -11.60 21.77 -6.04
CA ALA A 253 -10.95 20.75 -6.85
C ALA A 253 -9.54 20.46 -6.33
N LYS A 254 -8.69 21.49 -6.29
CA LYS A 254 -7.31 21.35 -5.82
C LYS A 254 -7.23 20.78 -4.41
N SER A 255 -7.92 21.38 -3.44
CA SER A 255 -7.90 20.94 -2.04
C SER A 255 -8.48 19.54 -1.83
N ALA A 256 -9.47 19.12 -2.63
CA ALA A 256 -9.97 17.74 -2.61
C ALA A 256 -8.87 16.77 -3.06
N ILE A 257 -8.24 17.00 -4.22
CA ILE A 257 -7.23 16.10 -4.81
C ILE A 257 -6.01 15.93 -3.91
N ILE A 258 -5.53 17.02 -3.29
CA ILE A 258 -4.38 16.97 -2.36
C ILE A 258 -4.76 16.49 -0.95
N GLY A 259 -6.02 16.13 -0.70
CA GLY A 259 -6.46 15.57 0.58
C GLY A 259 -6.55 16.55 1.76
N THR A 260 -6.57 17.86 1.49
CA THR A 260 -6.75 18.92 2.53
C THR A 260 -8.20 19.35 2.70
N GLY A 261 -9.03 19.17 1.67
CA GLY A 261 -10.45 19.48 1.68
C GLY A 261 -11.33 18.28 2.03
N GLN A 262 -12.19 18.41 3.04
CA GLN A 262 -13.08 17.33 3.51
C GLN A 262 -14.36 17.16 2.66
N PHE A 263 -14.18 17.06 1.35
CA PHE A 263 -15.27 16.94 0.37
C PHE A 263 -15.57 15.48 0.02
N VAL A 264 -14.50 14.71 -0.25
CA VAL A 264 -14.56 13.33 -0.71
C VAL A 264 -13.80 12.46 0.28
N PRO A 265 -14.47 11.75 1.20
CA PRO A 265 -13.80 11.11 2.32
C PRO A 265 -12.67 10.16 1.95
N HIS A 266 -12.78 9.39 0.87
CA HIS A 266 -11.73 8.46 0.45
C HIS A 266 -10.54 9.15 -0.22
N ILE A 267 -10.67 10.41 -0.63
CA ILE A 267 -9.55 11.24 -1.09
C ILE A 267 -8.98 12.04 0.08
N PHE A 268 -9.83 12.52 0.99
CA PHE A 268 -9.40 13.24 2.19
C PHE A 268 -8.46 12.37 3.04
N PHE A 269 -8.80 11.12 3.32
CA PHE A 269 -7.89 10.20 4.02
C PHE A 269 -6.97 9.50 3.00
N ASN A 270 -5.91 10.20 2.59
CA ASN A 270 -4.92 9.80 1.60
C ASN A 270 -3.69 9.11 2.22
N TYR A 271 -2.69 8.70 1.41
CA TYR A 271 -1.50 8.00 1.90
C TYR A 271 -0.71 8.82 2.92
N GLN A 272 -0.55 10.12 2.69
CA GLN A 272 0.10 11.04 3.64
C GLN A 272 -0.52 10.90 5.04
N TYR A 273 -1.85 10.98 5.11
CA TYR A 273 -2.57 10.87 6.38
C TYR A 273 -2.24 9.58 7.13
N TYR A 274 -2.29 8.43 6.46
CA TYR A 274 -2.05 7.16 7.15
C TYR A 274 -0.57 6.98 7.52
N TYR A 275 0.35 7.39 6.66
CA TYR A 275 1.79 7.23 6.89
C TYR A 275 2.29 8.10 8.05
N GLU A 276 1.86 9.36 8.13
CA GLU A 276 2.24 10.27 9.22
C GLU A 276 1.49 9.98 10.53
N PHE A 277 0.33 9.34 10.46
CA PHE A 277 -0.46 9.06 11.67
C PHE A 277 0.13 7.91 12.49
N ILE A 278 0.62 6.85 11.84
CA ILE A 278 1.22 5.70 12.54
C ILE A 278 2.52 6.10 13.26
N PRO A 279 2.94 5.37 14.31
CA PRO A 279 4.16 5.68 15.04
C PRO A 279 5.40 5.70 14.13
N HIS A 280 6.30 6.65 14.36
CA HIS A 280 7.56 6.71 13.63
C HIS A 280 8.37 5.41 13.82
N LYS A 281 9.02 4.96 12.75
CA LYS A 281 9.83 3.71 12.72
C LYS A 281 9.03 2.42 12.91
N SER A 282 7.71 2.47 12.71
CA SER A 282 6.89 1.26 12.62
C SER A 282 7.38 0.34 11.49
N ASN A 283 7.30 -0.97 11.69
CA ASN A 283 7.52 -1.92 10.59
C ASN A 283 6.28 -1.91 9.69
N ILE A 284 6.49 -1.70 8.40
CA ILE A 284 5.40 -1.64 7.42
C ILE A 284 5.39 -2.93 6.61
N LEU A 285 4.22 -3.55 6.50
CA LEU A 285 3.93 -4.58 5.50
C LEU A 285 3.08 -3.95 4.40
N VAL A 286 3.26 -4.35 3.16
CA VAL A 286 2.50 -3.83 2.02
C VAL A 286 1.93 -4.95 1.18
N ILE A 287 0.65 -4.82 0.83
CA ILE A 287 0.01 -5.53 -0.28
C ILE A 287 -0.35 -4.51 -1.36
N ARG A 288 0.22 -4.65 -2.54
CA ARG A 288 -0.09 -3.85 -3.73
C ARG A 288 -1.33 -4.43 -4.39
N ASN A 289 -2.27 -3.57 -4.75
CA ASN A 289 -3.53 -3.96 -5.36
C ASN A 289 -3.33 -4.62 -6.73
N GLU A 290 -2.25 -4.26 -7.42
CA GLU A 290 -1.82 -4.83 -8.69
C GLU A 290 -1.21 -6.24 -8.53
N HIS A 291 -0.70 -6.56 -7.33
CA HIS A 291 0.05 -7.80 -7.02
C HIS A 291 -0.47 -8.51 -5.76
N ILE A 292 -1.80 -8.47 -5.53
CA ILE A 292 -2.39 -8.93 -4.26
C ILE A 292 -1.97 -10.34 -3.89
N VAL A 293 -2.04 -11.26 -4.86
CA VAL A 293 -1.79 -12.69 -4.60
C VAL A 293 -0.35 -12.92 -4.15
N ASP A 294 0.61 -12.34 -4.88
CA ASP A 294 2.04 -12.52 -4.63
C ASP A 294 2.43 -11.86 -3.30
N ASP A 295 2.00 -10.63 -3.06
CA ASP A 295 2.35 -9.90 -1.83
C ASP A 295 1.70 -10.56 -0.58
N TYR A 296 0.47 -11.06 -0.70
CA TYR A 296 -0.20 -11.78 0.40
C TYR A 296 0.56 -13.06 0.75
N ASN A 297 0.91 -13.87 -0.25
CA ASN A 297 1.66 -15.11 -0.04
C ASN A 297 3.08 -14.84 0.50
N GLY A 298 3.75 -13.78 0.02
CA GLY A 298 5.04 -13.36 0.55
C GLY A 298 4.98 -12.97 2.03
N ILE A 299 3.90 -12.30 2.46
CA ILE A 299 3.69 -11.97 3.87
C ILE A 299 3.37 -13.23 4.69
N GLU A 300 2.54 -14.14 4.20
CA GLU A 300 2.29 -15.43 4.87
C GLU A 300 3.60 -16.18 5.12
N HIS A 301 4.44 -16.30 4.10
CA HIS A 301 5.76 -16.92 4.22
C HIS A 301 6.63 -16.21 5.27
N LEU A 302 6.68 -14.87 5.24
CA LEU A 302 7.42 -14.06 6.21
C LEU A 302 6.97 -14.32 7.66
N LEU A 303 5.68 -14.59 7.86
CA LEU A 303 5.09 -14.91 9.17
C LEU A 303 5.27 -16.38 9.58
N GLY A 304 5.93 -17.20 8.77
CA GLY A 304 6.13 -18.63 8.99
C GLY A 304 4.97 -19.51 8.54
N GLY A 305 4.08 -18.97 7.70
CA GLY A 305 2.94 -19.65 7.09
C GLY A 305 3.32 -20.52 5.90
N TYR A 306 2.29 -21.00 5.20
CA TYR A 306 2.46 -21.77 3.97
C TYR A 306 2.56 -20.85 2.75
N ASP A 307 3.25 -21.33 1.73
CA ASP A 307 3.22 -20.73 0.40
C ASP A 307 1.85 -20.99 -0.26
N ASP A 308 1.48 -20.14 -1.23
CA ASP A 308 0.29 -20.31 -2.10
C ASP A 308 -1.06 -20.43 -1.36
N VAL A 309 -1.18 -19.82 -0.19
CA VAL A 309 -2.41 -19.78 0.62
C VAL A 309 -3.49 -18.94 -0.07
N MET A 310 -3.10 -17.86 -0.73
CA MET A 310 -3.96 -17.00 -1.54
C MET A 310 -3.80 -17.34 -3.03
N ASN A 311 -4.91 -17.34 -3.76
CA ASN A 311 -4.91 -17.49 -5.22
C ASN A 311 -6.00 -16.59 -5.85
N PRO A 312 -5.93 -16.31 -7.16
CA PRO A 312 -6.85 -15.37 -7.81
C PRO A 312 -8.34 -15.74 -7.67
N SER A 313 -8.68 -17.03 -7.56
CA SER A 313 -10.08 -17.46 -7.42
C SER A 313 -10.70 -17.17 -6.05
N LEU A 314 -9.86 -16.90 -5.05
CA LEU A 314 -10.27 -16.53 -3.70
C LEU A 314 -10.45 -15.02 -3.53
N LEU A 315 -10.01 -14.21 -4.50
CA LEU A 315 -10.21 -12.77 -4.46
C LEU A 315 -11.70 -12.46 -4.62
N PRO A 316 -12.35 -11.81 -3.64
CA PRO A 316 -13.73 -11.45 -3.79
C PRO A 316 -13.90 -10.43 -4.92
N GLU A 317 -14.79 -10.73 -5.86
CA GLU A 317 -15.19 -9.83 -6.93
C GLU A 317 -16.07 -8.68 -6.38
N ASN A 318 -15.47 -7.76 -5.63
CA ASN A 318 -16.19 -6.69 -4.93
C ASN A 318 -16.39 -5.42 -5.77
N ASN A 319 -16.56 -5.55 -7.09
CA ASN A 319 -16.92 -4.42 -7.94
C ASN A 319 -18.44 -4.21 -7.91
N VAL A 320 -18.94 -3.61 -6.83
CA VAL A 320 -20.38 -3.35 -6.60
C VAL A 320 -20.98 -2.41 -7.67
N HIS A 321 -20.15 -1.66 -8.39
CA HIS A 321 -20.62 -0.73 -9.42
C HIS A 321 -20.27 -1.21 -10.83
N ASN A 322 -21.28 -1.25 -11.69
CA ASN A 322 -21.10 -1.35 -13.13
C ASN A 322 -20.19 -0.20 -13.56
N LYS A 323 -19.02 -0.54 -14.08
CA LYS A 323 -18.05 0.43 -14.59
C LYS A 323 -18.63 1.07 -15.85
N ASN A 324 -19.15 2.29 -15.75
CA ASN A 324 -19.48 3.07 -16.93
C ASN A 324 -18.16 3.52 -17.58
N ALA A 325 -18.02 3.35 -18.89
CA ALA A 325 -16.82 3.76 -19.62
C ALA A 325 -16.52 5.27 -19.43
N THR A 326 -17.56 6.10 -19.27
CA THR A 326 -17.40 7.54 -19.01
C THR A 326 -16.79 7.83 -17.65
N ASP A 327 -17.04 6.99 -16.63
CA ASP A 327 -16.53 7.19 -15.28
C ASP A 327 -15.03 6.85 -15.18
N LEU A 328 -14.52 6.09 -16.13
CA LEU A 328 -13.12 5.67 -16.20
C LEU A 328 -12.32 6.44 -17.26
N TYR A 329 -12.97 7.36 -17.97
CA TYR A 329 -12.31 8.14 -19.01
C TYR A 329 -11.50 9.27 -18.38
N LEU A 330 -10.24 9.39 -18.81
CA LEU A 330 -9.37 10.54 -18.59
C LEU A 330 -8.58 10.81 -19.88
N SER A 331 -8.61 12.06 -20.35
CA SER A 331 -7.73 12.49 -21.44
C SER A 331 -6.27 12.49 -20.99
N ASP A 332 -5.31 12.43 -21.93
CA ASP A 332 -3.90 12.44 -21.57
C ASP A 332 -3.49 13.76 -20.87
N GLU A 333 -4.09 14.89 -21.27
CA GLU A 333 -3.94 16.18 -20.58
C GLU A 333 -4.47 16.14 -19.14
N SER A 334 -5.65 15.54 -18.92
CA SER A 334 -6.19 15.37 -17.56
C SER A 334 -5.30 14.49 -16.69
N LYS A 335 -4.74 13.40 -17.25
CA LYS A 335 -3.82 12.53 -16.50
C LYS A 335 -2.61 13.31 -16.02
N VAL A 336 -1.97 14.09 -16.91
CA VAL A 336 -0.80 14.91 -16.56
C VAL A 336 -1.12 15.85 -15.40
N VAL A 337 -2.23 16.59 -15.48
CA VAL A 337 -2.59 17.59 -14.45
C VAL A 337 -3.00 16.93 -13.13
N LEU A 338 -3.68 15.79 -13.20
CA LEU A 338 -4.01 15.01 -12.00
C LEU A 338 -2.75 14.43 -11.36
N CYS A 339 -1.81 13.88 -12.12
CA CYS A 339 -0.54 13.37 -11.61
C CYS A 339 0.26 14.47 -10.92
N GLN A 340 0.34 15.66 -11.51
CA GLN A 340 0.97 16.83 -10.90
C GLN A 340 0.32 17.21 -9.57
N ALA A 341 -1.02 17.31 -9.54
CA ALA A 341 -1.76 17.58 -8.30
C ALA A 341 -1.62 16.45 -7.27
N LEU A 342 -1.40 15.21 -7.70
CA LEU A 342 -1.17 14.04 -6.86
C LEU A 342 0.31 13.84 -6.50
N CYS A 343 1.22 14.72 -6.89
CA CYS A 343 2.65 14.46 -6.73
C CYS A 343 3.01 14.09 -5.28
N ASN A 344 2.57 14.86 -4.29
CA ASN A 344 2.85 14.56 -2.88
C ASN A 344 2.26 13.19 -2.47
N GLU A 345 1.05 12.86 -2.92
CA GLU A 345 0.44 11.55 -2.68
C GLU A 345 1.25 10.40 -3.30
N ILE A 346 1.80 10.61 -4.50
CA ILE A 346 2.70 9.68 -5.18
C ILE A 346 4.00 9.52 -4.39
N GLN A 347 4.58 10.61 -3.85
CA GLN A 347 5.78 10.50 -3.02
C GLN A 347 5.50 9.70 -1.74
N PHE A 348 4.35 9.86 -1.09
CA PHE A 348 3.98 9.01 0.04
C PHE A 348 3.75 7.55 -0.35
N TYR A 349 3.17 7.27 -1.51
CA TYR A 349 3.10 5.91 -2.06
C TYR A 349 4.49 5.28 -2.18
N LYS A 350 5.48 6.00 -2.74
CA LYS A 350 6.88 5.54 -2.82
C LYS A 350 7.50 5.32 -1.44
N LYS A 351 7.32 6.27 -0.52
CA LYS A 351 7.81 6.17 0.88
C LYS A 351 7.27 4.91 1.56
N ILE A 352 5.98 4.58 1.36
CA ILE A 352 5.35 3.37 1.91
C ILE A 352 5.99 2.10 1.31
N LEU A 353 6.15 2.05 -0.02
CA LEU A 353 6.76 0.89 -0.69
C LEU A 353 8.21 0.66 -0.25
N LEU A 354 9.01 1.72 -0.16
CA LEU A 354 10.42 1.64 0.27
C LEU A 354 10.57 1.22 1.74
N ALA A 355 9.61 1.62 2.60
CA ALA A 355 9.59 1.25 4.00
C ALA A 355 9.07 -0.17 4.26
N ALA A 356 8.47 -0.82 3.25
CA ALA A 356 7.91 -2.15 3.37
C ALA A 356 8.99 -3.20 3.63
N VAL A 357 8.82 -4.01 4.67
CA VAL A 357 9.80 -5.05 5.03
C VAL A 357 9.62 -6.34 4.23
N ASN A 358 8.45 -6.54 3.62
CA ASN A 358 8.12 -7.72 2.81
C ASN A 358 8.37 -7.53 1.30
N LEU A 359 8.69 -6.31 0.85
CA LEU A 359 8.97 -6.03 -0.55
C LEU A 359 10.48 -5.98 -0.80
N MET A 360 10.88 -6.56 -1.93
CA MET A 360 12.25 -6.47 -2.43
C MET A 360 12.44 -5.20 -3.27
N GLU A 361 13.69 -4.88 -3.59
CA GLU A 361 14.01 -3.74 -4.45
C GLU A 361 13.39 -3.91 -5.85
N GLU A 362 13.36 -5.15 -6.36
CA GLU A 362 12.72 -5.47 -7.63
C GLU A 362 11.21 -5.21 -7.61
N ASP A 363 10.52 -5.48 -6.49
CA ASP A 363 9.09 -5.19 -6.34
C ASP A 363 8.81 -3.69 -6.40
N PHE A 364 9.65 -2.88 -5.75
CA PHE A 364 9.56 -1.43 -5.84
C PHE A 364 9.71 -0.96 -7.29
N PHE A 365 10.69 -1.47 -8.04
CA PHE A 365 10.88 -1.09 -9.44
C PHE A 365 9.72 -1.51 -10.34
N VAL A 366 9.14 -2.70 -10.13
CA VAL A 366 7.93 -3.13 -10.86
C VAL A 366 6.82 -2.10 -10.65
N SER A 367 6.57 -1.70 -9.39
CA SER A 367 5.56 -0.69 -9.09
C SER A 367 5.88 0.70 -9.65
N MET A 368 7.16 1.08 -9.74
CA MET A 368 7.56 2.35 -10.36
C MET A 368 7.38 2.33 -11.89
N GLU A 369 7.66 1.21 -12.56
CA GLU A 369 7.41 1.09 -14.02
C GLU A 369 5.90 1.06 -14.33
N GLU A 370 5.09 0.42 -13.48
CA GLU A 370 3.63 0.49 -13.58
C GLU A 370 3.12 1.93 -13.39
N LEU A 371 3.59 2.62 -12.34
CA LEU A 371 3.24 4.02 -12.08
C LEU A 371 3.71 4.94 -13.21
N LYS A 372 4.86 4.68 -13.83
CA LYS A 372 5.38 5.47 -14.94
C LYS A 372 4.48 5.39 -16.18
N SER A 373 3.70 4.33 -16.33
CA SER A 373 2.71 4.22 -17.40
C SER A 373 1.53 5.19 -17.24
N SER A 374 1.21 5.59 -16.01
CA SER A 374 0.11 6.50 -15.68
C SER A 374 0.60 7.93 -15.40
N CYS A 375 1.68 8.08 -14.62
CA CYS A 375 2.28 9.34 -14.17
C CYS A 375 3.81 9.34 -14.40
N PRO A 376 4.29 9.50 -15.65
CA PRO A 376 5.70 9.28 -15.99
C PRO A 376 6.69 10.23 -15.29
N ILE A 377 6.32 11.50 -15.11
CA ILE A 377 7.20 12.50 -14.51
C ILE A 377 7.33 12.22 -13.00
N GLU A 378 6.19 12.06 -12.33
CA GLU A 378 6.10 11.87 -10.89
C GLU A 378 6.66 10.51 -10.46
N ALA A 379 6.57 9.47 -11.30
CA ALA A 379 7.22 8.18 -11.05
C ALA A 379 8.74 8.30 -10.95
N MET A 380 9.35 9.21 -11.72
CA MET A 380 10.80 9.41 -11.78
C MET A 380 11.30 10.53 -10.86
N SER A 381 10.42 11.45 -10.43
CA SER A 381 10.78 12.55 -9.55
C SER A 381 10.85 12.13 -8.09
N ASP A 382 11.81 12.67 -7.34
CA ASP A 382 11.93 12.50 -5.88
C ASP A 382 11.29 13.68 -5.11
N ASP A 383 10.89 14.75 -5.81
CA ASP A 383 10.27 15.95 -5.26
C ASP A 383 9.04 16.39 -6.06
N CYS A 384 8.36 17.39 -5.51
CA CYS A 384 7.16 18.01 -6.06
C CYS A 384 7.33 19.53 -6.13
N ASP A 385 6.73 20.16 -7.14
CA ASP A 385 6.74 21.62 -7.27
C ASP A 385 5.97 22.32 -6.14
N GLU A 386 4.99 21.63 -5.56
CA GLU A 386 4.21 22.13 -4.42
C GLU A 386 4.67 21.49 -3.12
N ASP A 387 4.80 22.31 -2.08
CA ASP A 387 5.13 21.86 -0.73
C ASP A 387 4.16 20.79 -0.22
N GLU A 388 4.68 19.88 0.59
CA GLU A 388 3.90 18.87 1.30
C GLU A 388 2.82 19.55 2.18
N PRO A 389 1.53 19.19 2.05
CA PRO A 389 0.49 19.83 2.85
C PRO A 389 0.67 19.56 4.34
N ASP A 390 0.56 20.59 5.18
CA ASP A 390 0.54 20.39 6.64
C ASP A 390 -0.79 19.78 7.09
N ILE A 391 -0.73 18.52 7.54
CA ILE A 391 -1.89 17.77 8.04
C ILE A 391 -1.86 17.57 9.57
N THR A 392 -1.03 18.33 10.29
CA THR A 392 -0.86 18.21 11.75
C THR A 392 -2.20 18.32 12.49
N GLU A 393 -3.01 19.33 12.12
CA GLU A 393 -4.32 19.53 12.74
C GLU A 393 -5.28 18.37 12.44
N LYS A 394 -5.29 17.89 11.19
CA LYS A 394 -6.10 16.74 10.75
C LYS A 394 -5.74 15.46 11.51
N ILE A 395 -4.46 15.24 11.83
CA ILE A 395 -4.02 14.12 12.68
C ILE A 395 -4.45 14.36 14.13
N ARG A 396 -4.23 15.56 14.67
CA ARG A 396 -4.55 15.92 16.06
C ARG A 396 -6.02 15.72 16.36
N GLU A 397 -6.91 16.22 15.51
CA GLU A 397 -8.36 16.06 15.64
C GLU A 397 -8.80 14.60 15.68
N ARG A 398 -8.04 13.67 15.09
CA ARG A 398 -8.40 12.24 15.02
C ARG A 398 -7.70 11.37 16.05
N LYS A 399 -6.58 11.84 16.61
CA LYS A 399 -5.91 11.17 17.73
C LYS A 399 -6.61 11.44 19.06
N PHE A 400 -7.24 12.60 19.23
CA PHE A 400 -7.69 13.08 20.53
C PHE A 400 -9.19 13.41 20.65
N CYS A 401 -9.97 13.37 19.57
CA CYS A 401 -11.42 13.60 19.59
C CYS A 401 -12.17 12.37 19.08
#